data_AF-A0A1I2RB47-F1
#
_entry.id   AF-A0A1I2RB47-F1
#
_cell.length_a   1.000
_cell.length_b   1.000
_cell.length_c   1.000
_cell.angle_alpha   90.00
_cell.angle_beta   90.00
_cell.angle_gamma   90.00
#
_symmetry.space_group_name_H-M   'P 1'
#
loop_
_entity.id
_entity.type
_entity.pdbx_description
1 polymer ?
#
loop_
_entity_poly.entity_id
_entity_poly.type
_entity_poly.pdbx_seq_one_letter_code
_entity_poly.pdbx_strand_id
1 'polypeptide(L)'
;MVDRLDEVDKRILYRLVRDARNTSAPTVADEVNVSAGTIRNRIDQLESDGVIRGYHAHVDYERAEGRLTNLVVGTARIDERERLAKQIAEVPGVVNVRQLMCGTGNIHVTTVGEDAQELSRVTRDVSEVGLEVEDEHLLQHEEHRPYHAFGPEGRREGQSIADFMSLSGGAEVVEVSVARGAEIDGLTLREANERGLVAPEVLVVSVERDERILTPKGNTEIRADDLVTLFARGGLSEETVAAFRGD
;
A
#
# COMPACT_ATOMS: atom_id res chain seq x y z
N MET A 1 12.72 -23.68 -15.25
CA MET A 1 11.30 -23.47 -14.88
C MET A 1 11.33 -23.28 -13.39
N VAL A 2 10.95 -22.10 -12.89
CA VAL A 2 10.87 -21.87 -11.44
C VAL A 2 9.82 -22.84 -10.92
N ASP A 3 10.21 -23.68 -9.96
CA ASP A 3 9.28 -24.57 -9.29
C ASP A 3 8.14 -23.72 -8.72
N ARG A 4 6.90 -24.20 -8.77
CA ARG A 4 5.75 -23.39 -8.35
C ARG A 4 5.96 -22.91 -6.90
N LEU A 5 5.99 -21.60 -6.68
CA LEU A 5 6.18 -21.00 -5.35
C LEU A 5 5.23 -21.63 -4.33
N ASP A 6 5.79 -22.13 -3.24
CA ASP A 6 5.01 -22.68 -2.13
C ASP A 6 4.52 -21.57 -1.18
N GLU A 7 3.73 -21.92 -0.16
CA GLU A 7 3.19 -20.93 0.79
C GLU A 7 4.28 -20.24 1.63
N VAL A 8 5.41 -20.92 1.88
CA VAL A 8 6.54 -20.33 2.60
C VAL A 8 7.20 -19.28 1.72
N ASP A 9 7.45 -19.58 0.45
CA ASP A 9 8.02 -18.65 -0.52
C ASP A 9 7.14 -17.40 -0.68
N LYS A 10 5.82 -17.60 -0.82
CA LYS A 10 4.85 -16.48 -0.89
C LYS A 10 4.92 -15.61 0.36
N ARG A 11 4.94 -16.20 1.56
CA ARG A 11 4.99 -15.42 2.80
C ARG A 11 6.30 -14.64 2.95
N ILE A 12 7.42 -15.24 2.54
CA ILE A 12 8.72 -14.55 2.48
C ILE A 12 8.59 -13.30 1.59
N LEU A 13 8.09 -13.45 0.36
CA LEU A 13 7.92 -12.33 -0.56
C LEU A 13 6.99 -11.24 0.00
N TYR A 14 5.86 -11.63 0.61
CA TYR A 14 4.93 -10.69 1.23
C TYR A 14 5.60 -9.85 2.33
N ARG A 15 6.38 -10.48 3.21
CA ARG A 15 7.07 -9.79 4.32
C ARG A 15 8.21 -8.89 3.82
N LEU A 16 9.01 -9.38 2.88
CA LEU A 16 10.12 -8.61 2.32
C LEU A 16 9.65 -7.37 1.54
N VAL A 17 8.57 -7.46 0.77
CA VAL A 17 8.01 -6.28 0.08
C VAL A 17 7.46 -5.26 1.08
N ARG A 18 6.93 -5.72 2.23
CA ARG A 18 6.41 -4.83 3.28
C ARG A 18 7.52 -4.09 4.03
N ASP A 19 8.56 -4.80 4.47
CA ASP A 19 9.71 -4.21 5.18
C ASP A 19 10.92 -5.14 5.10
N ALA A 20 11.65 -5.09 3.99
CA ALA A 20 12.85 -5.91 3.80
C ALA A 20 13.95 -5.63 4.83
N ARG A 21 14.04 -4.40 5.34
CA ARG A 21 15.15 -4.00 6.23
C ARG A 21 15.01 -4.60 7.62
N ASN A 22 13.79 -4.69 8.14
CA ASN A 22 13.53 -5.19 9.49
C ASN A 22 12.94 -6.61 9.52
N THR A 23 12.56 -7.17 8.37
CA THR A 23 12.09 -8.57 8.30
C THR A 23 13.26 -9.52 8.54
N SER A 24 13.23 -10.23 9.66
CA SER A 24 14.23 -11.25 10.00
C SER A 24 13.74 -12.66 9.67
N ALA A 25 14.68 -13.56 9.31
CA ALA A 25 14.34 -14.96 9.04
C ALA A 25 13.62 -15.67 10.21
N PRO A 26 13.99 -15.46 11.50
CA PRO A 26 13.21 -15.98 12.62
C PRO A 26 11.76 -15.48 12.65
N THR A 27 11.53 -14.18 12.39
CA THR A 27 10.17 -13.61 12.37
C THR A 27 9.26 -14.30 11.36
N VAL A 28 9.77 -14.55 10.14
CA VAL A 28 9.01 -15.25 9.11
C VAL A 28 8.88 -16.75 9.43
N ALA A 29 9.92 -17.34 10.01
CA ALA A 29 9.94 -18.75 10.39
C ALA A 29 8.88 -19.11 11.42
N ASP A 30 8.71 -18.26 12.45
CA ASP A 30 7.67 -18.41 13.48
C ASP A 30 6.26 -18.35 12.88
N GLU A 31 6.05 -17.48 11.89
CA GLU A 31 4.76 -17.28 11.23
C GLU A 31 4.32 -18.49 10.39
N VAL A 32 5.25 -19.15 9.71
CA VAL A 32 4.97 -20.29 8.82
C VAL A 32 5.39 -21.64 9.39
N ASN A 33 5.76 -21.67 10.67
CA ASN A 33 6.13 -22.87 11.43
C ASN A 33 7.24 -23.71 10.78
N VAL A 34 8.35 -23.05 10.42
CA VAL A 34 9.57 -23.68 9.89
C VAL A 34 10.81 -23.20 10.65
N SER A 35 11.99 -23.70 10.31
CA SER A 35 13.23 -23.21 10.91
C SER A 35 13.70 -21.91 10.25
N ALA A 36 14.34 -21.01 11.01
CA ALA A 36 14.98 -19.83 10.44
C ALA A 36 16.07 -20.18 9.41
N GLY A 37 16.71 -21.36 9.51
CA GLY A 37 17.64 -21.86 8.50
C GLY A 37 16.94 -22.14 7.16
N THR A 38 15.75 -22.73 7.21
CA THR A 38 14.89 -22.97 6.03
C THR A 38 14.55 -21.65 5.34
N ILE A 39 14.13 -20.62 6.09
CA ILE A 39 13.79 -19.32 5.51
C ILE A 39 14.97 -18.67 4.79
N ARG A 40 16.17 -18.68 5.39
CA ARG A 40 17.38 -18.13 4.74
C ARG A 40 17.67 -18.84 3.41
N ASN A 41 17.68 -20.17 3.42
CA ASN A 41 17.91 -20.95 2.21
C ASN A 41 16.86 -20.65 1.12
N ARG A 42 15.60 -20.42 1.50
CA ARG A 42 14.54 -20.03 0.55
C ARG A 42 14.76 -18.64 -0.02
N ILE A 43 15.14 -17.66 0.80
CA ILE A 43 15.50 -16.30 0.33
C ILE A 43 16.64 -16.39 -0.68
N ASP A 44 17.73 -17.08 -0.33
CA ASP A 44 18.89 -17.27 -1.22
C ASP A 44 18.48 -17.91 -2.56
N GLN A 45 17.58 -18.91 -2.51
CA GLN A 45 17.05 -19.56 -3.71
C GLN A 45 16.21 -18.59 -4.56
N LEU A 46 15.31 -17.81 -3.93
CA LEU A 46 14.47 -16.84 -4.62
C LEU A 46 15.30 -15.72 -5.28
N GLU A 47 16.40 -15.32 -4.66
CA GLU A 47 17.36 -14.37 -5.23
C GLU A 47 18.14 -14.99 -6.39
N SER A 48 18.68 -16.20 -6.20
CA SER A 48 19.43 -16.95 -7.22
C SER A 48 18.59 -17.25 -8.47
N ASP A 49 17.31 -17.55 -8.28
CA ASP A 49 16.36 -17.81 -9.37
C ASP A 49 15.82 -16.52 -10.03
N GLY A 50 16.20 -15.35 -9.51
CA GLY A 50 15.78 -14.04 -10.02
C GLY A 50 14.31 -13.70 -9.73
N VAL A 51 13.66 -14.43 -8.81
CA VAL A 51 12.31 -14.10 -8.31
C VAL A 51 12.40 -12.83 -7.48
N ILE A 52 13.38 -12.74 -6.57
CA ILE A 52 13.78 -11.49 -5.93
C ILE A 52 14.88 -10.87 -6.78
N ARG A 53 14.59 -9.72 -7.40
CA ARG A 53 15.54 -9.03 -8.29
C ARG A 53 16.38 -7.97 -7.59
N GLY A 54 16.01 -7.60 -6.36
CA GLY A 54 16.71 -6.59 -5.59
C GLY A 54 15.84 -6.00 -4.47
N TYR A 55 16.49 -5.21 -3.63
CA TYR A 55 15.87 -4.46 -2.54
C TYR A 55 16.19 -2.99 -2.73
N HIS A 56 15.15 -2.17 -2.85
CA HIS A 56 15.29 -0.74 -3.11
C HIS A 56 14.58 0.05 -2.01
N ALA A 57 15.23 1.11 -1.53
CA ALA A 57 14.57 2.08 -0.67
C ALA A 57 13.61 2.91 -1.52
N HIS A 58 12.37 3.06 -1.05
CA HIS A 58 11.43 4.02 -1.61
C HIS A 58 11.68 5.38 -0.94
N VAL A 59 12.16 6.35 -1.71
CA VAL A 59 12.65 7.64 -1.19
C VAL A 59 11.73 8.77 -1.64
N ASP A 60 11.31 9.58 -0.66
CA ASP A 60 10.62 10.86 -0.90
C ASP A 60 11.68 11.95 -1.12
N TYR A 61 12.02 12.20 -2.38
CA TYR A 61 13.06 13.17 -2.75
C TYR A 61 12.65 14.62 -2.51
N GLU A 62 11.35 14.91 -2.51
CA GLU A 62 10.81 16.23 -2.16
C GLU A 62 11.07 16.51 -0.68
N ARG A 63 10.79 15.56 0.22
CA ARG A 63 11.11 15.71 1.64
C ARG A 63 12.59 15.64 1.96
N ALA A 64 13.37 14.85 1.21
CA ALA A 64 14.80 14.69 1.47
C ALA A 64 15.60 15.96 1.15
N GLU A 65 15.39 16.56 -0.03
CA GLU A 65 16.16 17.72 -0.50
C GLU A 65 15.32 18.73 -1.32
N GLY A 66 13.99 18.69 -1.25
CA GLY A 66 13.13 19.59 -2.03
C GLY A 66 13.13 19.30 -3.53
N ARG A 67 13.53 18.09 -3.94
CA ARG A 67 13.64 17.73 -5.36
C ARG A 67 12.26 17.45 -5.96
N LEU A 68 12.13 17.73 -7.24
CA LEU A 68 10.97 17.36 -8.04
C LEU A 68 11.19 15.96 -8.63
N THR A 69 10.12 15.15 -8.61
CA THR A 69 10.09 13.85 -9.28
C THR A 69 9.13 13.91 -10.46
N ASN A 70 9.53 13.29 -11.57
CA ASN A 70 8.79 13.35 -12.82
C ASN A 70 8.75 11.97 -13.49
N LEU A 71 7.66 11.70 -14.20
CA LEU A 71 7.44 10.52 -15.00
C LEU A 71 7.43 10.92 -16.47
N VAL A 72 8.43 10.48 -17.21
CA VAL A 72 8.51 10.61 -18.66
C VAL A 72 7.95 9.34 -19.30
N VAL A 73 6.99 9.48 -20.20
CA VAL A 73 6.39 8.37 -20.95
C VAL A 73 6.82 8.50 -22.40
N GLY A 74 7.37 7.42 -22.95
CA GLY A 74 7.81 7.41 -24.33
C GLY A 74 7.67 6.04 -24.99
N THR A 75 7.84 6.03 -26.31
CA THR A 75 7.74 4.83 -27.12
C THR A 75 9.09 4.44 -27.67
N ALA A 76 9.41 3.15 -27.52
CA ALA A 76 10.49 2.48 -28.21
C ALA A 76 9.97 1.35 -29.09
N ARG A 77 10.69 1.09 -30.19
CA ARG A 77 10.47 -0.07 -31.04
C ARG A 77 10.81 -1.35 -30.27
N ILE A 78 10.10 -2.44 -30.56
CA ILE A 78 10.22 -3.73 -29.83
C ILE A 78 11.66 -4.25 -29.83
N ASP A 79 12.35 -4.16 -30.96
CA ASP A 79 13.73 -4.63 -31.16
C ASP A 79 14.78 -3.77 -30.44
N GLU A 80 14.43 -2.53 -30.07
CA GLU A 80 15.35 -1.60 -29.42
C GLU A 80 15.04 -1.37 -27.94
N ARG A 81 13.85 -1.76 -27.48
CA ARG A 81 13.32 -1.45 -26.15
C ARG A 81 14.27 -1.85 -25.02
N GLU A 82 14.85 -3.05 -25.09
CA GLU A 82 15.80 -3.55 -24.08
C GLU A 82 17.08 -2.73 -24.04
N ARG A 83 17.67 -2.46 -25.21
CA ARG A 83 18.89 -1.65 -25.34
C ARG A 83 18.65 -0.23 -24.83
N LEU A 84 17.56 0.41 -25.27
CA LEU A 84 17.23 1.77 -24.89
C LEU A 84 16.99 1.90 -23.38
N ALA A 85 16.23 1.00 -22.77
CA ALA A 85 15.99 1.08 -21.33
C ALA A 85 17.27 0.98 -20.50
N LYS A 86 18.23 0.12 -20.90
CA LYS A 86 19.53 0.03 -20.24
C LYS A 86 20.34 1.33 -20.40
N GLN A 87 20.33 1.93 -21.58
CA GLN A 87 21.05 3.19 -21.82
C GLN A 87 20.41 4.38 -21.10
N ILE A 88 19.07 4.44 -21.08
CA ILE A 88 18.31 5.46 -20.35
C ILE A 88 18.57 5.36 -18.85
N ALA A 89 18.70 4.14 -18.29
CA ALA A 89 18.99 3.96 -16.87
C ALA A 89 20.36 4.54 -16.44
N GLU A 90 21.28 4.78 -17.38
CA GLU A 90 22.58 5.39 -17.12
C GLU A 90 22.56 6.93 -17.21
N VAL A 91 21.44 7.52 -17.64
CA VAL A 91 21.29 8.98 -17.74
C VAL A 91 21.22 9.59 -16.32
N PRO A 92 22.07 10.57 -15.97
CA PRO A 92 22.01 11.24 -14.68
C PRO A 92 20.63 11.83 -14.39
N GLY A 93 20.12 11.59 -13.19
CA GLY A 93 18.77 12.01 -12.78
C GLY A 93 17.68 10.96 -13.06
N VAL A 94 17.95 9.92 -13.85
CA VAL A 94 17.05 8.76 -13.98
C VAL A 94 17.19 7.85 -12.76
N VAL A 95 16.08 7.55 -12.09
CA VAL A 95 16.03 6.67 -10.90
C VAL A 95 15.25 5.38 -11.15
N ASN A 96 14.45 5.32 -12.21
CA ASN A 96 13.73 4.11 -12.58
C ASN A 96 13.42 4.08 -14.08
N VAL A 97 13.51 2.90 -14.68
CA VAL A 97 13.05 2.66 -16.06
C VAL A 97 12.16 1.42 -16.06
N ARG A 98 10.92 1.55 -16.54
CA ARG A 98 9.97 0.44 -16.69
C ARG A 98 9.67 0.23 -18.17
N GLN A 99 9.62 -1.03 -18.57
CA GLN A 99 9.27 -1.45 -19.92
C GLN A 99 7.92 -2.15 -19.89
N LEU A 100 7.01 -1.70 -20.75
CA LEU A 100 5.73 -2.33 -20.95
C LEU A 100 5.79 -3.21 -22.20
N MET A 101 4.94 -4.24 -22.29
CA MET A 101 5.01 -5.23 -23.36
C MET A 101 4.37 -4.73 -24.67
N CYS A 102 3.30 -3.95 -24.58
CA CYS A 102 2.44 -3.60 -25.72
C CYS A 102 2.12 -2.10 -25.74
N GLY A 103 1.77 -1.59 -26.91
CA GLY A 103 1.27 -0.22 -27.09
C GLY A 103 2.33 0.86 -27.30
N THR A 104 1.85 2.09 -27.42
CA THR A 104 2.62 3.33 -27.25
C THR A 104 2.81 3.63 -25.76
N GLY A 105 3.67 4.57 -25.41
CA GLY A 105 4.07 4.82 -24.02
C GLY A 105 4.73 3.60 -23.38
N ASN A 106 5.45 2.79 -24.16
CA ASN A 106 5.93 1.49 -23.72
C ASN A 106 7.25 1.51 -22.90
N ILE A 107 7.82 2.70 -22.68
CA ILE A 107 8.88 2.95 -21.72
C ILE A 107 8.44 4.08 -20.80
N HIS A 108 8.50 3.82 -19.50
CA HIS A 108 8.27 4.82 -18.44
C HIS A 108 9.60 5.08 -17.75
N VAL A 109 9.95 6.35 -17.57
CA VAL A 109 11.21 6.78 -16.93
C VAL A 109 10.86 7.69 -15.76
N THR A 110 11.25 7.30 -14.55
CA THR A 110 11.16 8.19 -13.39
C THR A 110 12.46 8.98 -13.28
N THR A 111 12.36 10.30 -13.23
CA THR A 111 13.48 11.22 -13.10
C THR A 111 13.33 12.09 -11.86
N VAL A 112 14.46 12.55 -11.32
CA VAL A 112 14.55 13.44 -10.16
C VAL A 112 15.45 14.61 -10.51
N GLY A 113 15.07 15.83 -10.09
CA GLY A 113 15.88 17.03 -10.29
C GLY A 113 15.59 18.15 -9.27
N GLU A 114 16.47 19.14 -9.19
CA GLU A 114 16.36 20.30 -8.30
C GLU A 114 15.15 21.17 -8.64
N ASP A 115 14.87 21.33 -9.93
CA ASP A 115 13.82 22.18 -10.44
C ASP A 115 13.33 21.72 -11.84
N ALA A 116 12.34 22.43 -12.38
CA ALA A 116 11.77 22.14 -13.68
C ALA A 116 12.80 22.25 -14.83
N GLN A 117 13.87 23.06 -14.67
CA GLN A 117 14.88 23.26 -15.70
C GLN A 117 15.84 22.08 -15.75
N GLU A 118 16.22 21.54 -14.59
CA GLU A 118 17.01 20.31 -14.53
C GLU A 118 16.19 19.12 -15.06
N LEU A 119 14.92 18.98 -14.65
CA LEU A 119 14.05 17.93 -15.20
C LEU A 119 13.96 18.00 -16.73
N SER A 120 13.80 19.20 -17.29
CA SER A 120 13.77 19.41 -18.74
C SER A 120 15.09 19.02 -19.43
N ARG A 121 16.25 19.15 -18.73
CA ARG A 121 17.53 18.66 -19.25
C ARG A 121 17.59 17.14 -19.24
N VAL A 122 17.20 16.50 -18.14
CA VAL A 122 17.17 15.03 -18.05
C VAL A 122 16.24 14.44 -19.11
N THR A 123 15.04 14.99 -19.31
CA THR A 123 14.11 14.56 -20.36
C THR A 123 14.72 14.69 -21.76
N ARG A 124 15.49 15.75 -22.03
CA ARG A 124 16.23 15.91 -23.28
C ARG A 124 17.28 14.82 -23.46
N ASP A 125 18.11 14.58 -22.43
CA ASP A 125 19.16 13.57 -22.47
C ASP A 125 18.57 12.17 -22.72
N VAL A 126 17.42 11.86 -22.09
CA VAL A 126 16.65 10.64 -22.35
C VAL A 126 16.17 10.56 -23.80
N SER A 127 15.69 11.67 -24.38
CA SER A 127 15.28 11.70 -25.79
C SER A 127 16.46 11.53 -26.75
N GLU A 128 17.64 12.08 -26.43
CA GLU A 128 18.86 11.94 -27.22
C GLU A 128 19.38 10.48 -27.29
N VAL A 129 19.05 9.65 -26.30
CA VAL A 129 19.31 8.19 -26.34
C VAL A 129 18.49 7.50 -27.45
N GLY A 130 17.40 8.13 -27.91
CA GLY A 130 16.53 7.65 -28.98
C GLY A 130 15.13 7.28 -28.51
N LEU A 131 14.71 7.70 -27.31
CA LEU A 131 13.33 7.57 -26.87
C LEU A 131 12.46 8.66 -27.51
N GLU A 132 11.37 8.26 -28.16
CA GLU A 132 10.31 9.18 -28.57
C GLU A 132 9.46 9.51 -27.35
N VAL A 133 9.69 10.69 -26.75
CA VAL A 133 8.94 11.15 -25.57
C VAL A 133 7.57 11.65 -26.01
N GLU A 134 6.52 11.12 -25.38
CA GLU A 134 5.11 11.43 -25.66
C GLU A 134 4.52 12.36 -24.59
N ASP A 135 4.77 12.05 -23.32
CA ASP A 135 4.20 12.76 -22.17
C ASP A 135 5.21 12.90 -21.01
N GLU A 136 4.97 13.92 -20.18
CA GLU A 136 5.74 14.24 -18.98
C GLU A 136 4.77 14.60 -17.84
N HIS A 137 4.97 14.01 -16.66
CA HIS A 137 4.07 14.15 -15.52
C HIS A 137 4.83 14.35 -14.20
N LEU A 138 4.60 15.46 -13.51
CA LEU A 138 5.08 15.64 -12.14
C LEU A 138 4.42 14.62 -11.21
N LEU A 139 5.24 13.84 -10.51
CA LEU A 139 4.82 12.80 -9.60
C LEU A 139 4.79 13.36 -8.17
N GLN A 140 3.59 13.44 -7.59
CA GLN A 140 3.39 13.90 -6.21
C GLN A 140 3.51 12.76 -5.19
N HIS A 141 2.97 11.58 -5.52
CA HIS A 141 2.90 10.45 -4.59
C HIS A 141 2.94 9.12 -5.33
N GLU A 142 3.67 8.15 -4.78
CA GLU A 142 3.70 6.76 -5.22
C GLU A 142 3.53 5.85 -4.00
N GLU A 143 2.79 4.74 -4.16
CA GLU A 143 2.59 3.77 -3.09
C GLU A 143 3.00 2.37 -3.52
N HIS A 144 3.71 1.70 -2.61
CA HIS A 144 4.05 0.29 -2.75
C HIS A 144 3.30 -0.52 -1.68
N ARG A 145 2.78 -1.67 -2.09
CA ARG A 145 2.11 -2.63 -1.21
C ARG A 145 2.53 -4.05 -1.60
N PRO A 146 2.63 -4.97 -0.63
CA PRO A 146 2.84 -6.38 -0.94
C PRO A 146 1.63 -6.96 -1.67
N TYR A 147 1.85 -7.96 -2.51
CA TYR A 147 0.76 -8.64 -3.20
C TYR A 147 -0.10 -9.42 -2.19
N HIS A 148 -1.36 -9.00 -2.03
CA HIS A 148 -2.24 -9.45 -0.96
C HIS A 148 -2.42 -10.97 -0.90
N ALA A 149 -2.51 -11.64 -2.06
CA ALA A 149 -2.69 -13.09 -2.13
C ALA A 149 -1.50 -13.90 -1.57
N PHE A 150 -0.37 -13.26 -1.25
CA PHE A 150 0.78 -13.89 -0.58
C PHE A 150 0.79 -13.66 0.95
N GLY A 151 -0.15 -12.85 1.45
CA GLY A 151 -0.35 -12.59 2.87
C GLY A 151 -1.03 -13.75 3.63
N PRO A 152 -1.23 -13.61 4.95
CA PRO A 152 -1.95 -14.60 5.77
C PRO A 152 -3.38 -14.86 5.28
N GLU A 153 -3.73 -16.14 5.09
CA GLU A 153 -5.12 -16.57 4.93
C GLU A 153 -5.92 -16.10 6.16
N GLY A 154 -7.06 -15.45 5.94
CA GLY A 154 -7.92 -14.91 7.00
C GLY A 154 -7.81 -13.39 7.21
N ARG A 155 -6.82 -12.70 6.61
CA ARG A 155 -6.88 -11.24 6.46
C ARG A 155 -7.19 -10.92 5.01
N ARG A 156 -8.47 -10.96 4.65
CA ARG A 156 -8.93 -9.94 3.70
C ARG A 156 -8.74 -8.61 4.45
N GLU A 157 -7.55 -8.01 4.34
CA GLU A 157 -7.46 -6.55 4.24
C GLU A 157 -8.20 -6.18 2.94
N GLY A 158 -9.50 -6.48 2.89
CA GLY A 158 -10.39 -5.98 1.89
C GLY A 158 -10.52 -4.54 2.27
N GLN A 159 -9.62 -3.72 1.68
CA GLN A 159 -9.77 -2.29 1.46
C GLN A 159 -10.99 -1.77 2.21
N SER A 160 -10.80 -1.42 3.48
CA SER A 160 -11.87 -0.77 4.20
C SER A 160 -12.19 0.48 3.40
N ILE A 161 -13.47 0.80 3.24
CA ILE A 161 -13.91 2.06 2.61
C ILE A 161 -13.20 3.27 3.28
N ALA A 162 -12.69 3.07 4.52
CA ALA A 162 -11.76 3.97 5.21
C ALA A 162 -10.55 4.41 4.38
N ASP A 163 -9.86 3.50 3.69
CA ASP A 163 -8.63 3.81 2.95
C ASP A 163 -8.89 4.68 1.72
N PHE A 164 -10.12 4.66 1.18
CA PHE A 164 -10.52 5.44 0.01
C PHE A 164 -10.92 6.89 0.33
N MET A 165 -11.13 7.25 1.61
CA MET A 165 -11.75 8.54 1.97
C MET A 165 -10.86 9.49 2.77
N SER A 166 -9.55 9.27 2.79
CA SER A 166 -8.56 10.32 3.08
C SER A 166 -8.40 11.29 1.89
N LEU A 167 -9.51 11.63 1.22
CA LEU A 167 -9.57 12.59 0.13
C LEU A 167 -10.29 13.85 0.63
N SER A 168 -9.49 14.88 0.90
CA SER A 168 -9.87 16.30 0.84
C SER A 168 -11.14 16.70 1.60
N GLY A 169 -11.00 17.20 2.84
CA GLY A 169 -12.10 17.90 3.52
C GLY A 169 -12.20 17.76 5.04
N GLY A 170 -11.22 17.16 5.72
CA GLY A 170 -11.23 17.00 7.19
C GLY A 170 -12.11 15.85 7.70
N ALA A 171 -12.49 14.92 6.83
CA ALA A 171 -13.19 13.71 7.23
C ALA A 171 -12.21 12.67 7.80
N GLU A 172 -12.65 11.97 8.84
CA GLU A 172 -11.91 10.93 9.54
C GLU A 172 -12.71 9.63 9.51
N VAL A 173 -12.04 8.53 9.16
CA VAL A 173 -12.58 7.18 9.29
C VAL A 173 -11.71 6.42 10.26
N VAL A 174 -12.33 5.85 11.30
CA VAL A 174 -11.63 5.04 12.29
C VAL A 174 -12.32 3.71 12.43
N GLU A 175 -11.51 2.67 12.49
CA GLU A 175 -11.95 1.32 12.81
C GLU A 175 -11.66 1.05 14.28
N VAL A 176 -12.68 0.65 15.03
CA VAL A 176 -12.59 0.44 16.48
C VAL A 176 -13.11 -0.94 16.82
N SER A 177 -12.33 -1.70 17.59
CA SER A 177 -12.77 -2.96 18.18
C SER A 177 -13.56 -2.69 19.46
N VAL A 178 -14.72 -3.33 19.60
CA VAL A 178 -15.57 -3.20 20.79
C VAL A 178 -14.99 -4.04 21.92
N ALA A 179 -14.54 -3.39 23.00
CA ALA A 179 -14.05 -4.10 24.17
C ALA A 179 -15.19 -4.77 24.95
N ARG A 180 -14.89 -5.87 25.63
CA ARG A 180 -15.83 -6.50 26.56
C ARG A 180 -16.17 -5.56 27.70
N GLY A 181 -17.45 -5.28 27.89
CA GLY A 181 -17.92 -4.35 28.92
C GLY A 181 -17.82 -2.86 28.52
N ALA A 182 -17.54 -2.56 27.25
CA ALA A 182 -17.70 -1.21 26.72
C ALA A 182 -19.15 -0.73 26.84
N GLU A 183 -19.37 0.59 26.95
CA GLU A 183 -20.72 1.15 27.15
C GLU A 183 -21.69 0.82 26.02
N ILE A 184 -21.16 0.59 24.81
CA ILE A 184 -21.95 0.22 23.64
C ILE A 184 -22.27 -1.29 23.54
N ASP A 185 -21.59 -2.13 24.32
CA ASP A 185 -21.75 -3.59 24.28
C ASP A 185 -23.18 -4.01 24.69
N GLY A 186 -23.86 -4.74 23.82
CA GLY A 186 -25.24 -5.19 24.01
C GLY A 186 -26.30 -4.13 23.65
N LEU A 187 -25.91 -2.95 23.16
CA LEU A 187 -26.85 -1.92 22.70
C LEU A 187 -27.09 -2.02 21.20
N THR A 188 -28.31 -1.67 20.77
CA THR A 188 -28.57 -1.38 19.36
C THR A 188 -28.01 -0.01 18.97
N LEU A 189 -27.68 0.18 17.68
CA LEU A 189 -27.24 1.47 17.17
C LEU A 189 -28.23 2.62 17.45
N ARG A 190 -29.53 2.32 17.45
CA ARG A 190 -30.57 3.29 17.84
C ARG A 190 -30.42 3.69 19.31
N GLU A 191 -30.31 2.72 20.22
CA GLU A 191 -30.16 2.98 21.66
C GLU A 191 -28.85 3.71 21.95
N ALA A 192 -27.76 3.36 21.26
CA ALA A 192 -26.47 4.03 21.41
C ALA A 192 -26.57 5.52 21.00
N ASN A 193 -27.26 5.83 19.90
CA ASN A 193 -27.52 7.21 19.48
C ASN A 193 -28.47 7.94 20.44
N GLU A 194 -29.52 7.28 20.95
CA GLU A 194 -30.43 7.85 21.96
C GLU A 194 -29.74 8.17 23.29
N ARG A 195 -28.72 7.39 23.66
CA ARG A 195 -27.88 7.60 24.84
C ARG A 195 -26.74 8.59 24.62
N GLY A 196 -26.52 9.03 23.38
CA GLY A 196 -25.43 9.94 23.01
C GLY A 196 -24.04 9.28 22.98
N LEU A 197 -23.95 7.95 22.96
CA LEU A 197 -22.69 7.21 22.84
C LEU A 197 -22.10 7.28 21.42
N VAL A 198 -22.96 7.50 20.43
CA VAL A 198 -22.59 7.78 19.05
C VAL A 198 -23.15 9.15 18.71
N ALA A 199 -22.27 10.11 18.42
CA ALA A 199 -22.71 11.46 18.07
C ALA A 199 -23.50 11.46 16.74
N PRO A 200 -24.50 12.34 16.56
CA PRO A 200 -25.36 12.37 15.36
C PRO A 200 -24.60 12.56 14.04
N GLU A 201 -23.46 13.22 14.08
CA GLU A 201 -22.54 13.47 12.97
C GLU A 201 -21.65 12.28 12.62
N VAL A 202 -21.64 11.23 13.45
CA VAL A 202 -20.87 10.00 13.27
C VAL A 202 -21.75 8.97 12.56
N LEU A 203 -21.27 8.50 11.41
CA LEU A 203 -21.92 7.46 10.65
C LEU A 203 -21.21 6.12 10.89
N VAL A 204 -21.95 5.15 11.40
CA VAL A 204 -21.49 3.76 11.45
C VAL A 204 -21.62 3.17 10.05
N VAL A 205 -20.48 2.87 9.42
CA VAL A 205 -20.38 2.41 8.03
C VAL A 205 -20.59 0.90 7.95
N SER A 206 -19.95 0.15 8.85
CA SER A 206 -19.97 -1.30 8.90
C SER A 206 -19.76 -1.82 10.32
N VAL A 207 -20.33 -2.99 10.60
CA VAL A 207 -20.05 -3.79 11.78
C VAL A 207 -19.61 -5.16 11.28
N GLU A 208 -18.38 -5.56 11.57
CA GLU A 208 -17.84 -6.88 11.24
C GLU A 208 -17.85 -7.79 12.47
N ARG A 209 -18.46 -8.97 12.32
CA ARG A 209 -18.58 -10.00 13.37
C ARG A 209 -18.34 -11.36 12.75
N ASP A 210 -17.46 -12.16 13.37
CA ASP A 210 -17.14 -13.52 12.91
C ASP A 210 -16.84 -13.58 11.40
N GLU A 211 -16.04 -12.64 10.89
CA GLU A 211 -15.66 -12.50 9.48
C GLU A 211 -16.84 -12.18 8.51
N ARG A 212 -17.97 -11.71 9.05
CA ARG A 212 -19.14 -11.26 8.28
C ARG A 212 -19.37 -9.78 8.46
N ILE A 213 -19.55 -9.08 7.33
CA ILE A 213 -19.94 -7.67 7.32
C ILE A 213 -21.46 -7.57 7.46
N LEU A 214 -21.90 -6.94 8.55
CA LEU A 214 -23.29 -6.59 8.81
C LEU A 214 -23.56 -5.17 8.33
N THR A 215 -24.64 -4.99 7.56
CA THR A 215 -25.11 -3.65 7.21
C THR A 215 -25.71 -2.99 8.47
N PRO A 216 -25.17 -1.86 8.94
CA PRO A 216 -25.66 -1.19 10.13
C PRO A 216 -27.06 -0.63 9.89
N LYS A 217 -27.97 -0.97 10.79
CA LYS A 217 -29.34 -0.47 10.88
C LYS A 217 -29.60 -0.07 12.33
N GLY A 218 -30.65 0.72 12.57
CA GLY A 218 -30.97 1.14 13.94
C GLY A 218 -31.19 -0.02 14.92
N ASN A 219 -31.60 -1.21 14.44
CA ASN A 219 -31.78 -2.41 15.24
C ASN A 219 -30.55 -3.35 15.25
N THR A 220 -29.43 -2.96 14.64
CA THR A 220 -28.17 -3.72 14.71
C THR A 220 -27.63 -3.61 16.13
N GLU A 221 -27.53 -4.74 16.81
CA GLU A 221 -26.93 -4.88 18.14
C GLU A 221 -25.41 -4.96 18.02
N ILE A 222 -24.70 -4.08 18.71
CA ILE A 222 -23.25 -4.07 18.85
C ILE A 222 -22.86 -5.03 19.97
N ARG A 223 -21.82 -5.83 19.75
CA ARG A 223 -21.31 -6.80 20.72
C ARG A 223 -19.82 -6.64 20.90
N ALA A 224 -19.34 -7.05 22.07
CA ALA A 224 -17.92 -7.23 22.28
C ALA A 224 -17.28 -8.09 21.19
N ASP A 225 -16.03 -7.77 20.87
CA ASP A 225 -15.24 -8.36 19.79
C ASP A 225 -15.73 -7.98 18.36
N ASP A 226 -16.78 -7.16 18.21
CA ASP A 226 -17.12 -6.54 16.92
C ASP A 226 -16.04 -5.56 16.47
N LEU A 227 -15.81 -5.49 15.16
CA LEU A 227 -14.99 -4.46 14.53
C LEU A 227 -15.91 -3.46 13.83
N VAL A 228 -15.94 -2.22 14.31
CA VAL A 228 -16.89 -1.19 13.85
C VAL A 228 -16.15 -0.08 13.11
N THR A 229 -16.60 0.24 11.90
CA THR A 229 -16.07 1.34 11.10
C THR A 229 -16.92 2.60 11.30
N LEU A 230 -16.31 3.67 11.79
CA LEU A 230 -16.94 4.96 12.08
C LEU A 230 -16.43 6.02 11.10
N PHE A 231 -17.32 6.86 10.59
CA PHE A 231 -17.00 7.99 9.72
C PHE A 231 -17.51 9.30 10.34
N ALA A 232 -16.67 10.34 10.37
CA ALA A 232 -17.05 11.69 10.81
C ALA A 232 -16.42 12.76 9.90
N ARG A 233 -17.18 13.82 9.57
CA ARG A 233 -16.71 14.90 8.67
C ARG A 233 -15.85 15.98 9.36
N GLY A 234 -15.70 15.92 10.68
CA GLY A 234 -14.96 16.91 11.49
C GLY A 234 -14.09 16.30 12.57
N GLY A 235 -13.72 15.02 12.40
CA GLY A 235 -13.03 14.21 13.40
C GLY A 235 -13.98 13.48 14.37
N LEU A 236 -13.48 12.43 15.00
CA LEU A 236 -14.19 11.71 16.06
C LEU A 236 -13.83 12.28 17.44
N SER A 237 -14.83 12.43 18.33
CA SER A 237 -14.55 12.80 19.71
C SER A 237 -13.92 11.62 20.47
N GLU A 238 -13.02 11.91 21.41
CA GLU A 238 -12.45 10.90 22.31
C GLU A 238 -13.56 10.14 23.06
N GLU A 239 -14.63 10.84 23.47
CA GLU A 239 -15.82 10.25 24.11
C GLU A 239 -16.49 9.19 23.22
N THR A 240 -16.62 9.45 21.91
CA THR A 240 -17.21 8.48 20.97
C THR A 240 -16.30 7.26 20.84
N VAL A 241 -14.98 7.44 20.79
CA VAL A 241 -14.03 6.30 20.68
C VAL A 241 -13.99 5.50 21.98
N ALA A 242 -14.02 6.17 23.13
CA ALA A 242 -14.05 5.60 24.46
C ALA A 242 -15.26 4.69 24.68
N ALA A 243 -16.45 5.10 24.21
CA ALA A 243 -17.67 4.30 24.30
C ALA A 243 -17.56 2.90 23.66
N PHE A 244 -16.65 2.72 22.69
CA PHE A 244 -16.37 1.42 22.05
C PHE A 244 -15.19 0.69 22.71
N ARG A 245 -14.19 1.41 23.23
CA ARG A 245 -12.98 0.81 23.84
C ARG A 245 -13.12 0.48 25.32
N GLY A 246 -14.08 1.07 26.02
CA GLY A 246 -14.30 0.88 27.46
C GLY A 246 -13.26 1.55 28.36
N ASP A 247 -12.63 2.62 27.87
CA ASP A 247 -11.62 3.43 28.59
C ASP A 247 -12.21 4.78 29.07
#